data_AF-A0A1U8B7K4-F1
#
_entry.id   AF-A0A1U8B7K4-F1
#
_cell.length_a   1.000
_cell.length_b   1.000
_cell.length_c   1.000
_cell.angle_alpha   90.00
_cell.angle_beta   90.00
_cell.angle_gamma   90.00
#
_symmetry.space_group_name_H-M   'P 1'
#
loop_
_entity.id
_entity.type
_entity.pdbx_description
1 polymer ?
#
loop_
_entity_poly.entity_id
_entity_poly.type
_entity_poly.pdbx_seq_one_letter_code
_entity_poly.pdbx_strand_id
1 'polypeptide(L)'
;MSSLDRDKALGNNRREDVSWLFSLSGSELDMLVSLKKLVIQRAKVIGHDALASKFDLKMLRVIGFILMEYLKGQFQKSSVVSAMNDSSTFLDDCNLSRDLKGSPSCMSREEIVGLVNAISRKRTKERSHKEEACSQKRKKTKSS
;
A
#
# COMPACT_ATOMS: atom_id res chain seq x y z
N MET A 1 -11.08 -7.11 25.01
CA MET A 1 -10.05 -7.44 23.99
C MET A 1 -8.70 -7.55 24.69
N SER A 2 -8.12 -8.75 24.77
CA SER A 2 -6.88 -9.01 25.50
C SER A 2 -5.65 -8.50 24.73
N SER A 3 -4.53 -8.32 25.43
CA SER A 3 -3.27 -7.79 24.86
C SER A 3 -2.77 -8.54 23.64
N LEU A 4 -3.09 -9.84 23.53
CA LEU A 4 -2.71 -10.70 22.41
C LEU A 4 -3.36 -10.33 21.07
N ASP A 5 -4.56 -9.76 21.08
CA ASP A 5 -5.27 -9.39 19.84
C ASP A 5 -4.70 -8.10 19.22
N ARG A 6 -4.03 -7.28 20.05
CA ARG A 6 -3.47 -6.00 19.65
C ARG A 6 -2.19 -6.16 18.81
N ASP A 7 -1.44 -7.26 18.97
CA ASP A 7 -0.20 -7.50 18.22
C ASP A 7 -0.42 -8.09 16.83
N LYS A 8 -1.55 -8.79 16.60
CA LYS A 8 -1.93 -9.25 15.26
C LYS A 8 -2.16 -8.12 14.27
N ALA A 9 -2.62 -6.95 14.74
CA ALA A 9 -2.94 -5.81 13.88
C ALA A 9 -1.69 -5.20 13.21
N LEU A 10 -0.53 -5.27 13.87
CA LEU A 10 0.76 -4.84 13.31
C LEU A 10 1.48 -5.97 12.58
N GLY A 11 1.26 -7.22 12.99
CA GLY A 11 2.07 -8.35 12.55
C GLY A 11 3.54 -8.12 12.91
N ASN A 12 4.45 -8.47 11.98
CA ASN A 12 5.89 -8.26 12.15
C ASN A 12 6.35 -6.84 11.73
N ASN A 13 5.41 -5.92 11.46
CA ASN A 13 5.75 -4.59 10.95
C ASN A 13 5.94 -3.60 12.10
N ARG A 14 6.84 -2.62 11.90
CA ARG A 14 6.98 -1.51 12.83
C ARG A 14 5.77 -0.58 12.72
N ARG A 15 5.42 0.09 13.82
CA ARG A 15 4.30 1.03 13.87
C ARG A 15 4.45 2.16 12.86
N GLU A 16 5.67 2.63 12.68
CA GLU A 16 6.01 3.72 11.76
C GLU A 16 5.82 3.31 10.30
N ASP A 17 6.06 2.04 9.98
CA ASP A 17 5.87 1.51 8.62
C ASP A 17 4.37 1.36 8.31
N VAL A 18 3.58 0.94 9.29
CA VAL A 18 2.12 0.88 9.17
C VAL A 18 1.53 2.29 9.07
N SER A 19 1.98 3.22 9.92
CA SER A 19 1.54 4.62 9.87
C SER A 19 1.87 5.28 8.54
N TRP A 20 3.07 5.00 8.00
CA TRP A 20 3.46 5.43 6.66
C TRP A 20 2.52 4.87 5.58
N LEU A 21 2.22 3.57 5.61
CA LEU A 21 1.34 2.93 4.64
C LEU A 21 -0.06 3.60 4.60
N PHE A 22 -0.58 4.02 5.74
CA PHE A 22 -1.86 4.73 5.84
C PHE A 22 -1.78 6.21 5.42
N SER A 23 -0.59 6.81 5.35
CA SER A 23 -0.41 8.17 4.84
C SER A 23 -0.43 8.24 3.31
N LEU A 24 -0.33 7.09 2.64
CA LEU A 24 -0.30 7.02 1.18
C LEU A 24 -1.68 7.28 0.57
N SER A 25 -1.68 8.02 -0.53
CA SER A 25 -2.82 8.15 -1.44
C SER A 25 -3.11 6.84 -2.18
N GLY A 26 -4.27 6.77 -2.83
CA GLY A 26 -4.69 5.58 -3.59
C GLY A 26 -3.70 5.20 -4.70
N SER A 27 -3.20 6.18 -5.46
CA SER A 27 -2.24 5.95 -6.55
C SER A 27 -0.87 5.47 -6.04
N GLU A 28 -0.41 6.00 -4.91
CA GLU A 28 0.84 5.55 -4.26
C GLU A 28 0.71 4.11 -3.75
N LEU A 29 -0.44 3.75 -3.17
CA LEU A 29 -0.74 2.37 -2.78
C LEU A 29 -0.78 1.44 -4.00
N ASP A 30 -1.46 1.84 -5.07
CA ASP A 30 -1.56 1.06 -6.31
C ASP A 30 -0.18 0.82 -6.94
N MET A 31 0.70 1.82 -6.87
CA MET A 31 2.10 1.70 -7.29
C MET A 31 2.84 0.66 -6.46
N LEU A 32 2.76 0.71 -5.12
CA LEU A 32 3.41 -0.28 -4.25
C LEU A 32 2.86 -1.70 -4.45
N VAL A 33 1.55 -1.83 -4.64
CA VAL A 33 0.91 -3.13 -4.93
C VAL A 33 1.42 -3.67 -6.27
N SER A 34 1.52 -2.81 -7.28
CA SER A 34 2.03 -3.19 -8.61
C SER A 34 3.50 -3.60 -8.54
N LEU A 35 4.31 -2.87 -7.79
CA LEU A 35 5.72 -3.21 -7.53
C LEU A 35 5.84 -4.56 -6.84
N LYS A 36 5.05 -4.82 -5.79
CA LYS A 36 5.02 -6.11 -5.10
C LYS A 36 4.66 -7.25 -6.06
N LYS A 37 3.64 -7.07 -6.88
CA LYS A 37 3.21 -8.06 -7.88
C LYS A 37 4.32 -8.35 -8.89
N LEU A 38 4.95 -7.30 -9.43
CA LEU A 38 6.03 -7.41 -10.41
C LEU A 38 7.19 -8.23 -9.86
N VAL A 39 7.60 -7.95 -8.63
CA VAL A 39 8.67 -8.69 -7.96
C VAL A 39 8.28 -10.16 -7.77
N ILE A 40 7.07 -10.44 -7.26
CA ILE A 40 6.60 -11.81 -7.05
C ILE A 40 6.60 -12.58 -8.38
N GLN A 41 6.10 -11.96 -9.45
CA GLN A 41 6.11 -12.56 -10.78
C GLN A 41 7.53 -12.82 -11.26
N ARG A 42 8.44 -11.85 -11.12
CA ARG A 42 9.83 -12.02 -11.54
C ARG A 42 10.55 -13.11 -10.77
N ALA A 43 10.36 -13.16 -9.45
CA ALA A 43 10.91 -14.19 -8.56
C ALA A 43 10.47 -15.60 -9.00
N LYS A 44 9.19 -15.75 -9.38
CA LYS A 44 8.67 -17.00 -9.94
C LYS A 44 9.30 -17.39 -11.26
N VAL A 45 9.41 -16.44 -12.20
CA VAL A 45 9.99 -16.69 -13.52
C VAL A 45 11.44 -17.15 -13.43
N ILE A 46 12.21 -16.64 -12.47
CA ILE A 46 13.61 -17.04 -12.25
C ILE A 46 13.78 -18.26 -11.33
N GLY A 47 12.69 -18.89 -10.87
CA GLY A 47 12.74 -20.06 -9.97
C GLY A 47 13.15 -19.75 -8.52
N HIS A 48 13.06 -18.49 -8.09
CA HIS A 48 13.45 -18.04 -6.76
C HIS A 48 12.25 -17.55 -5.93
N ASP A 49 11.22 -18.38 -5.78
CA ASP A 49 9.99 -18.04 -5.03
C ASP A 49 10.25 -17.57 -3.60
N ALA A 50 11.27 -18.12 -2.94
CA ALA A 50 11.69 -17.72 -1.59
C ALA A 50 12.17 -16.26 -1.51
N LEU A 51 12.51 -15.62 -2.64
CA LEU A 51 12.83 -14.20 -2.67
C LEU A 51 11.57 -13.34 -2.51
N ALA A 52 10.42 -13.80 -3.02
CA ALA A 52 9.15 -13.08 -2.95
C ALA A 52 8.67 -12.88 -1.50
N SER A 53 8.98 -13.82 -0.59
CA SER A 53 8.62 -13.73 0.83
C SER A 53 9.42 -12.66 1.58
N LYS A 54 10.56 -12.23 1.03
CA LYS A 54 11.39 -11.15 1.60
C LYS A 54 10.86 -9.74 1.28
N PHE A 55 9.87 -9.61 0.40
CA PHE A 55 9.24 -8.33 0.05
C PHE A 55 8.10 -7.99 1.02
N ASP A 56 8.50 -7.77 2.27
CA ASP A 56 7.67 -7.25 3.35
C ASP A 56 7.43 -5.74 3.20
N LEU A 57 6.67 -5.15 4.14
CA LEU A 57 6.32 -3.74 4.11
C LEU A 57 7.56 -2.84 4.20
N LYS A 58 8.55 -3.25 4.99
CA LYS A 58 9.81 -2.52 5.16
C LYS A 58 10.59 -2.47 3.85
N MET A 59 10.71 -3.62 3.16
CA MET A 59 11.37 -3.68 1.86
C MET A 59 10.63 -2.86 0.81
N LEU A 60 9.29 -2.89 0.81
CA LEU A 60 8.48 -2.07 -0.09
C LEU A 60 8.69 -0.57 0.13
N ARG A 61 8.75 -0.13 1.39
CA ARG A 61 9.05 1.26 1.74
C ARG A 61 10.42 1.70 1.22
N VAL A 62 11.45 0.87 1.44
CA VAL A 62 12.81 1.17 0.98
C VAL A 62 12.87 1.29 -0.54
N ILE A 63 12.25 0.36 -1.28
CA ILE A 63 12.28 0.38 -2.74
C ILE A 63 11.46 1.56 -3.28
N GLY A 64 10.30 1.86 -2.69
CA GLY A 64 9.50 3.03 -3.05
C GLY A 64 10.29 4.32 -2.92
N PHE A 65 11.00 4.49 -1.79
CA PHE A 65 11.88 5.64 -1.55
C PHE A 65 13.01 5.72 -2.58
N ILE A 66 13.77 4.64 -2.79
CA ILE A 66 14.88 4.60 -3.77
C ILE A 66 14.39 4.95 -5.17
N LEU A 67 13.21 4.44 -5.56
CA LEU A 67 12.64 4.70 -6.87
C LEU A 67 12.25 6.17 -7.03
N MET A 68 11.64 6.79 -6.01
CA MET A 68 11.31 8.21 -6.04
C MET A 68 12.55 9.09 -6.11
N GLU A 69 13.58 8.81 -5.30
CA GLU A 69 14.85 9.53 -5.32
C GLU A 69 15.55 9.40 -6.69
N TYR A 70 15.53 8.21 -7.28
CA TYR A 70 16.05 7.99 -8.63
C TYR A 70 15.29 8.83 -9.66
N LEU A 71 13.95 8.80 -9.64
CA LEU A 71 13.13 9.59 -10.55
C LEU A 71 13.42 11.09 -10.39
N LYS A 72 13.45 11.60 -9.15
CA LYS A 72 13.79 13.00 -8.85
C LYS A 72 15.15 13.38 -9.43
N GLY A 73 16.17 12.54 -9.25
CA GLY A 73 17.49 12.75 -9.83
C GLY A 73 17.50 12.75 -11.36
N GLN A 74 16.66 11.93 -12.01
CA GLN A 74 16.54 11.92 -13.47
C GLN A 74 15.85 13.17 -14.01
N PHE A 75 14.82 13.67 -13.33
CA PHE A 75 14.14 14.92 -13.70
C PHE A 75 15.07 16.14 -13.57
N GLN A 76 15.92 16.18 -12.54
CA GLN A 76 16.90 17.26 -12.37
C GLN A 76 18.00 17.25 -13.44
N LYS A 77 18.39 16.07 -13.94
CA LYS A 77 19.43 15.92 -14.97
C LYS A 77 18.91 16.17 -16.39
N SER A 78 17.63 15.91 -16.63
CA SER A 78 16.98 16.11 -17.93
C SER A 78 16.55 17.57 -18.07
N SER A 79 17.46 18.47 -18.48
CA SER A 79 17.15 19.90 -18.75
C SER A 79 16.21 20.14 -19.95
N VAL A 80 15.59 19.10 -20.51
CA VAL A 80 14.71 19.18 -21.69
C VAL A 80 13.32 19.73 -21.35
N VAL A 81 12.97 19.89 -20.07
CA VAL A 81 11.66 20.45 -19.71
C VAL A 81 11.81 21.61 -18.73
N SER A 82 12.24 22.76 -19.25
CA SER A 82 12.06 24.07 -18.61
C SER A 82 10.58 24.40 -18.32
N ALA A 83 9.64 23.61 -18.84
CA ALA A 83 8.20 23.68 -18.54
C ALA A 83 7.77 22.85 -17.31
N MET A 84 8.70 22.21 -16.59
CA MET A 84 8.40 21.23 -15.52
C MET A 84 9.01 21.62 -14.16
N ASN A 85 9.20 22.91 -13.90
CA ASN A 85 9.58 23.36 -12.55
C ASN A 85 8.57 22.85 -11.48
N ASP A 86 7.31 22.63 -11.88
CA ASP A 86 6.22 22.06 -11.07
C ASP A 86 6.30 20.53 -10.86
N SER A 87 7.17 19.83 -11.58
CA SER A 87 7.30 18.36 -11.44
C SER A 87 8.21 17.95 -10.28
N SER A 88 9.18 18.80 -9.93
CA SER A 88 9.98 18.64 -8.71
C SER A 88 9.07 18.70 -7.48
N THR A 89 8.17 19.70 -7.44
CA THR A 89 7.24 19.88 -6.32
C THR A 89 6.24 18.71 -6.24
N PHE A 90 5.82 18.15 -7.37
CA PHE A 90 4.94 16.97 -7.38
C PHE A 90 5.59 15.73 -6.73
N LEU A 91 6.89 15.51 -6.93
CA LEU A 91 7.61 14.40 -6.28
C LEU A 91 7.91 14.67 -4.81
N ASP A 92 8.04 15.94 -4.42
CA ASP A 92 8.19 16.36 -3.03
C ASP A 92 6.87 16.18 -2.23
N ASP A 93 5.72 16.26 -2.90
CA ASP A 93 4.40 15.95 -2.32
C ASP A 93 4.12 14.44 -2.20
N CYS A 94 4.96 13.59 -2.78
CA CYS A 94 4.79 12.14 -2.74
C CYS A 94 5.21 11.56 -1.38
N ASN A 95 4.31 10.85 -0.72
CA ASN A 95 4.56 10.21 0.57
C ASN A 95 5.49 9.00 0.50
N LEU A 96 5.81 8.54 -0.72
CA LEU A 96 6.85 7.53 -0.97
C LEU A 96 8.27 8.09 -0.80
N SER A 97 8.49 9.38 -1.05
CA SER A 97 9.79 10.06 -0.90
C SER A 97 10.05 10.57 0.51
N ARG A 98 9.07 10.47 1.43
CA ARG A 98 9.27 10.84 2.84
C ARG A 98 10.39 10.03 3.47
N ASP A 99 11.27 10.74 4.18
CA ASP A 99 12.41 10.17 4.85
C ASP A 99 12.06 8.93 5.69
N LEU A 100 12.92 7.91 5.58
CA LEU A 100 12.87 6.73 6.43
C LEU A 100 13.14 7.05 7.91
N LYS A 101 13.72 8.24 8.20
CA LYS A 101 14.19 8.65 9.53
C LYS A 101 13.20 9.43 10.39
N GLY A 102 12.10 9.95 9.85
CA GLY A 102 11.19 10.76 10.68
C GLY A 102 9.83 11.00 10.02
N SER A 103 8.81 10.33 10.53
CA SER A 103 7.43 10.84 10.37
C SER A 103 7.17 11.81 11.53
N PRO A 104 6.64 13.03 11.29
CA PRO A 104 6.36 14.01 12.35
C PRO A 104 5.22 13.58 13.30
N SER A 105 4.42 12.59 12.91
CA SER A 105 3.41 11.96 13.76
C SER A 105 3.22 10.51 13.33
N CYS A 106 3.55 9.57 14.21
CA CYS A 106 3.18 8.17 14.05
C CYS A 106 1.80 8.00 14.67
N MET A 107 0.85 7.39 13.96
CA MET A 107 -0.44 7.03 14.55
C MET A 107 -0.23 6.17 15.81
N SER A 108 -1.06 6.42 16.81
CA SER A 108 -1.18 5.59 18.00
C SER A 108 -1.61 4.16 17.62
N ARG A 109 -1.37 3.22 18.54
CA ARG A 109 -1.76 1.82 18.31
C ARG A 109 -3.28 1.70 18.20
N GLU A 110 -4.00 2.48 18.97
CA GLU A 110 -5.46 2.52 19.06
C GLU A 110 -6.06 2.97 17.72
N GLU A 111 -5.47 3.99 17.10
CA GLU A 111 -5.88 4.49 15.76
C GLU A 111 -5.67 3.42 14.69
N ILE A 112 -4.50 2.76 14.68
CA ILE A 112 -4.20 1.68 13.72
C ILE A 112 -5.21 0.54 13.86
N VAL A 113 -5.47 0.09 15.09
CA VAL A 113 -6.44 -0.97 15.36
C VAL A 113 -7.85 -0.54 14.92
N GLY A 114 -8.22 0.72 15.18
CA GLY A 114 -9.48 1.31 14.74
C GLY A 114 -9.67 1.23 13.22
N LEU A 115 -8.66 1.65 12.46
CA LEU A 115 -8.67 1.63 10.99
C LEU A 115 -8.74 0.20 10.43
N VAL A 116 -7.92 -0.72 10.96
CA VAL A 116 -7.92 -2.13 10.52
C VAL A 116 -9.30 -2.76 10.74
N ASN A 117 -9.91 -2.50 11.89
CA ASN A 117 -11.25 -3.00 12.19
C ASN A 117 -12.31 -2.38 11.27
N ALA A 118 -12.21 -1.08 10.96
CA ALA A 118 -13.13 -0.42 10.04
C ALA A 118 -13.04 -1.00 8.62
N ILE A 119 -11.82 -1.23 8.11
CA ILE A 119 -11.59 -1.86 6.81
C ILE A 119 -12.17 -3.29 6.80
N SER A 120 -11.95 -4.04 7.87
CA SER A 120 -12.44 -5.42 7.99
C SER A 120 -13.96 -5.47 7.94
N ARG A 121 -14.65 -4.60 8.69
CA ARG A 121 -16.12 -4.46 8.63
C ARG A 121 -16.63 -4.05 7.25
N LYS A 122 -15.96 -3.09 6.60
CA LYS A 122 -16.31 -2.64 5.25
C LYS A 122 -16.25 -3.79 4.24
N ARG A 123 -15.21 -4.63 4.31
CA ARG A 123 -15.07 -5.82 3.46
C ARG A 123 -16.15 -6.86 3.71
N THR A 124 -16.53 -7.10 4.96
CA THR A 124 -17.61 -8.04 5.29
C THR A 124 -18.94 -7.57 4.72
N LYS A 125 -19.26 -6.27 4.87
CA LYS A 125 -20.48 -5.67 4.31
C LYS A 125 -20.51 -5.70 2.77
N GLU A 126 -19.38 -5.50 2.12
CA GLU A 126 -19.30 -5.57 0.65
C GLU A 126 -19.48 -7.01 0.13
N ARG A 127 -18.99 -8.02 0.87
CA ARG A 127 -19.20 -9.44 0.54
C ARG A 127 -20.67 -9.85 0.70
N SER A 128 -21.33 -9.44 1.78
CA SER A 128 -22.75 -9.75 1.98
C SER A 128 -23.65 -9.10 0.91
N HIS A 129 -23.38 -7.85 0.51
CA HIS A 129 -24.13 -7.20 -0.57
C HIS A 129 -23.93 -7.86 -1.94
N LYS A 130 -22.73 -8.34 -2.26
CA LYS A 130 -22.48 -9.09 -3.50
C LYS A 130 -23.20 -10.45 -3.49
N GLU A 131 -23.31 -11.10 -2.34
CA GLU A 131 -23.97 -12.39 -2.17
C GLU A 131 -25.52 -12.28 -2.25
N GLU A 132 -26.10 -11.23 -1.66
CA GLU A 132 -27.52 -10.90 -1.79
C GLU A 132 -27.91 -10.57 -3.24
N ALA A 133 -27.09 -9.78 -3.94
CA ALA A 133 -27.30 -9.43 -5.35
C ALA A 133 -27.22 -10.65 -6.29
N CYS A 134 -26.30 -11.59 -6.02
CA CYS A 134 -26.18 -12.84 -6.78
C CYS A 134 -27.41 -13.75 -6.55
N SER A 135 -27.89 -13.81 -5.31
CA SER A 135 -29.05 -14.63 -4.92
C SER A 135 -30.35 -14.12 -5.52
N GLN A 136 -30.53 -12.80 -5.65
CA GLN A 136 -31.69 -12.21 -6.32
C GLN A 136 -31.69 -12.45 -7.84
N LYS A 137 -30.54 -12.41 -8.51
CA LYS A 137 -30.41 -12.73 -9.95
C LYS A 137 -30.76 -14.20 -10.26
N ARG A 138 -30.44 -15.13 -9.36
CA ARG A 138 -30.77 -16.57 -9.52
C ARG A 138 -32.26 -16.89 -9.36
N LYS A 139 -32.99 -16.10 -8.57
CA LYS A 139 -34.46 -16.26 -8.44
C LYS A 139 -35.21 -15.73 -9.68
N LYS A 140 -34.69 -14.68 -10.33
CA LYS A 140 -35.32 -14.09 -11.53
C LYS A 140 -35.18 -14.92 -12.81
N THR A 141 -34.21 -15.83 -12.87
CA THR A 141 -33.94 -16.72 -14.03
C THR A 141 -34.60 -18.10 -13.91
N LYS A 142 -35.21 -18.43 -12.77
CA LYS A 142 -35.97 -19.68 -12.56
C LYS A 142 -37.49 -19.50 -12.63
N SER A 143 -37.96 -18.30 -12.96
CA SER A 143 -39.39 -17.95 -13.06
C SER A 143 -39.78 -17.42 -14.44
N SER A 144 -39.07 -17.85 -15.50
CA SER A 144 -39.48 -17.68 -16.90
C SER A 144 -39.40 -19.01 -17.61
#